data_AF-A0A9W6HX85-F1
#
_entry.id   AF-A0A9W6HX85-F1
#
_cell.length_a   1.000
_cell.length_b   1.000
_cell.length_c   1.000
_cell.angle_alpha   90.00
_cell.angle_beta   90.00
_cell.angle_gamma   90.00
#
_symmetry.space_group_name_H-M   'P 1'
#
loop_
_entity.id
_entity.type
_entity.pdbx_description
1 polymer ?
#
loop_
_entity_poly.entity_id
_entity_poly.type
_entity_poly.pdbx_seq_one_letter_code
_entity_poly.pdbx_strand_id
1 'polypeptide(L)'
;MLKRLIVSIALVVAAFVPATAMPAAASIQGGASAATAACTYQRSGNHWNCITPGAYCPKAAHNRYGYAKVTNRRYKCSQYDNGQWRWKRA
;
A
#
# COMPACT_ATOMS: atom_id res chain seq x y z
N MET A 1 -3.27 -34.68 15.16
CA MET A 1 -4.44 -34.43 16.03
C MET A 1 -3.97 -34.18 17.45
N LEU A 2 -4.66 -33.28 18.15
CA LEU A 2 -4.60 -33.03 19.60
C LEU A 2 -3.37 -32.26 20.12
N LYS A 3 -3.62 -31.02 20.57
CA LYS A 3 -3.27 -30.48 21.90
C LYS A 3 -3.73 -29.01 21.92
N ARG A 4 -4.93 -28.75 22.44
CA ARG A 4 -5.17 -28.41 23.85
C ARG A 4 -4.33 -27.19 24.26
N LEU A 5 -4.96 -26.05 24.51
CA LEU A 5 -5.10 -25.51 25.87
C LEU A 5 -5.83 -24.16 25.88
N ILE A 6 -6.74 -24.08 26.84
CA ILE A 6 -7.62 -22.99 27.25
C ILE A 6 -6.81 -22.02 28.12
N VAL A 7 -6.87 -20.70 27.91
CA VAL A 7 -6.49 -19.67 28.91
C VAL A 7 -7.27 -18.37 28.59
N SER A 8 -8.43 -18.17 29.21
CA SER A 8 -8.70 -17.24 30.34
C SER A 8 -9.21 -15.85 29.92
N ILE A 9 -10.50 -15.67 30.15
CA ILE A 9 -11.22 -14.40 30.19
C ILE A 9 -10.97 -13.81 31.59
N ALA A 10 -10.47 -12.58 31.67
CA ALA A 10 -10.49 -11.79 32.91
C ALA A 10 -10.68 -10.30 32.57
N LEU A 11 -11.74 -9.75 33.15
CA LEU A 11 -12.25 -8.39 33.03
C LEU A 11 -11.44 -7.35 33.85
N VAL A 12 -11.88 -6.10 33.70
CA VAL A 12 -11.70 -4.92 34.57
C VAL A 12 -10.38 -4.17 34.25
N VAL A 13 -10.35 -2.88 33.91
CA VAL A 13 -10.91 -1.72 34.61
C VAL A 13 -11.15 -0.57 33.63
N ALA A 14 -12.32 0.05 33.74
CA ALA A 14 -12.63 1.33 33.12
C ALA A 14 -11.81 2.45 33.77
N ALA A 15 -10.98 3.13 32.99
CA ALA A 15 -10.39 4.41 33.36
C ALA A 15 -11.02 5.49 32.48
N PHE A 16 -11.83 6.34 33.11
CA PHE A 16 -12.37 7.58 32.58
C PHE A 16 -11.21 8.51 32.18
N VAL A 17 -11.13 8.91 30.92
CA VAL A 17 -10.19 9.94 30.44
C VAL A 17 -11.02 11.12 29.92
N PRO A 18 -10.78 12.35 30.41
CA PRO A 18 -11.53 13.53 29.97
C PRO A 18 -11.29 13.82 28.49
N ALA A 19 -12.38 14.05 27.77
CA ALA A 19 -12.40 14.46 26.38
C ALA A 19 -11.84 15.88 26.24
N THR A 20 -10.59 15.99 25.82
CA THR A 20 -10.01 17.23 25.27
C THR A 20 -10.01 17.15 23.74
N ALA A 21 -10.29 18.29 23.13
CA ALA A 21 -10.73 18.46 21.76
C ALA A 21 -9.82 17.86 20.69
N MET A 22 -10.47 17.40 19.60
CA MET A 22 -9.87 17.04 18.32
C MET A 22 -8.88 18.10 17.83
N PRO A 23 -7.81 17.65 17.18
CA PRO A 23 -7.81 17.79 15.73
C PRO A 23 -7.78 16.42 15.07
N ALA A 24 -8.69 16.19 14.13
CA ALA A 24 -8.59 15.09 13.19
C ALA A 24 -7.37 15.31 12.29
N ALA A 25 -6.19 14.96 12.78
CA ALA A 25 -5.03 14.78 11.94
C ALA A 25 -5.25 13.48 11.17
N ALA A 26 -5.76 13.61 9.95
CA ALA A 26 -5.79 12.53 8.98
C ALA A 26 -4.37 11.95 8.89
N SER A 27 -4.17 10.78 9.48
CA SER A 27 -2.98 9.98 9.27
C SER A 27 -3.03 9.50 7.83
N ILE A 28 -2.49 10.32 6.92
CA ILE A 28 -2.05 9.83 5.63
C ILE A 28 -0.90 8.88 5.96
N GLN A 29 -1.26 7.61 6.16
CA GLN A 29 -0.35 6.49 6.16
C GLN A 29 0.14 6.37 4.72
N GLY A 30 1.01 7.30 4.34
CA GLY A 30 1.82 7.23 3.14
C GLY A 30 2.71 6.02 3.33
N GLY A 31 2.19 4.85 2.97
CA GLY A 31 2.89 3.59 3.07
C GLY A 31 4.26 3.78 2.44
N ALA A 32 5.29 3.66 3.27
CA ALA A 32 6.68 3.69 2.86
C ALA A 32 6.80 2.74 1.67
N SER A 33 6.95 3.32 0.48
CA SER A 33 7.09 2.57 -0.76
C SER A 33 8.48 1.98 -0.71
N ALA A 34 8.57 0.74 -0.23
CA ALA A 34 9.80 -0.04 -0.23
C ALA A 34 10.38 -0.01 -1.65
N ALA A 35 11.41 0.82 -1.83
CA ALA A 35 12.11 1.01 -3.09
C ALA A 35 12.90 -0.26 -3.38
N THR A 36 12.20 -1.24 -3.96
CA THR A 36 12.80 -2.49 -4.42
C THR A 36 13.59 -2.17 -5.70
N ALA A 37 14.80 -2.74 -5.81
CA ALA A 37 15.78 -2.50 -6.87
C ALA A 37 15.16 -2.15 -8.23
N ALA A 38 15.64 -1.05 -8.82
CA ALA A 38 15.16 -0.51 -10.09
C ALA A 38 15.27 -1.58 -11.20
N CYS A 39 14.13 -2.18 -11.55
CA CYS A 39 14.02 -3.02 -12.73
C CYS A 39 13.50 -2.16 -13.88
N THR A 40 14.06 -2.36 -15.06
CA THR A 40 13.62 -1.61 -16.24
C THR A 40 12.21 -2.02 -16.59
N TYR A 41 11.31 -1.04 -16.66
CA TYR A 41 9.92 -1.26 -17.05
C TYR A 41 9.84 -1.99 -18.40
N GLN A 42 9.15 -3.13 -18.42
CA GLN A 42 8.93 -3.88 -19.66
C GLN A 42 7.45 -3.91 -19.98
N ARG A 43 7.08 -3.44 -21.16
CA ARG A 43 5.71 -3.61 -21.66
C ARG A 43 5.53 -5.04 -22.15
N SER A 44 4.57 -5.75 -21.58
CA SER A 44 4.21 -7.11 -21.99
C SER A 44 2.74 -7.11 -22.39
N GLY A 45 2.50 -6.92 -23.69
CA GLY A 45 1.15 -6.77 -24.25
C GLY A 45 0.38 -5.61 -23.61
N ASN A 46 -0.63 -5.96 -22.80
CA ASN A 46 -1.56 -5.03 -22.16
C ASN A 46 -1.18 -4.62 -20.73
N HIS A 47 -0.11 -5.18 -20.16
CA HIS A 47 0.36 -4.83 -18.82
C HIS A 47 1.85 -4.48 -18.81
N TRP A 48 2.26 -3.82 -17.74
CA TRP A 48 3.65 -3.48 -17.47
C TRP A 48 4.26 -4.48 -16.50
N ASN A 49 5.33 -5.14 -16.87
CA ASN A 49 6.13 -5.96 -15.99
C ASN A 49 7.26 -5.13 -15.38
N CYS A 50 7.80 -5.64 -14.28
CA CYS A 50 8.95 -5.02 -13.63
C CYS A 50 8.67 -3.58 -13.21
N ILE A 51 7.53 -3.34 -12.58
CA ILE A 51 7.23 -2.01 -12.02
C ILE A 51 7.76 -1.85 -10.59
N THR A 52 8.19 -0.64 -10.26
CA THR A 52 8.55 -0.26 -8.89
C THR A 52 7.34 0.38 -8.21
N PRO A 53 6.86 -0.17 -7.08
CA PRO A 53 5.78 0.42 -6.29
C PRO A 53 6.06 1.88 -5.93
N GLY A 54 5.09 2.78 -6.11
CA GLY A 54 5.23 4.20 -5.76
C GLY A 54 6.14 5.03 -6.68
N ALA A 55 6.83 4.41 -7.63
CA ALA A 55 7.65 5.12 -8.61
C ALA A 55 6.81 5.80 -9.69
N TYR A 56 7.41 6.79 -10.36
CA TYR A 56 6.81 7.44 -11.53
C TYR A 56 6.57 6.42 -12.64
N CYS A 57 5.39 6.50 -13.24
CA CYS A 57 5.05 5.67 -14.39
C CYS A 57 5.20 6.46 -15.70
N PRO A 58 5.60 5.79 -16.79
CA PRO A 58 5.74 6.43 -18.10
C PRO A 58 4.37 6.83 -18.66
N LYS A 59 4.34 7.83 -19.54
CA LYS A 59 3.09 8.34 -20.15
C LYS A 59 2.27 7.25 -20.85
N ALA A 60 2.93 6.29 -21.50
CA ALA A 60 2.29 5.14 -22.12
C ALA A 60 1.62 4.16 -21.13
N ALA A 61 1.97 4.26 -19.84
CA ALA A 61 1.38 3.47 -18.77
C ALA A 61 0.23 4.19 -18.04
N HIS A 62 -0.07 5.46 -18.35
CA HIS A 62 -1.15 6.18 -17.68
C HIS A 62 -2.47 5.39 -17.75
N ASN A 63 -3.10 5.18 -16.60
CA ASN A 63 -4.32 4.37 -16.41
C ASN A 63 -4.17 2.87 -16.73
N ARG A 64 -2.95 2.37 -16.95
CA ARG A 64 -2.67 0.95 -17.16
C ARG A 64 -2.25 0.26 -15.86
N TYR A 65 -2.30 -1.06 -15.90
CA TYR A 65 -1.85 -1.92 -14.80
C TYR A 65 -0.43 -2.43 -15.03
N GLY A 66 0.27 -2.66 -13.94
CA GLY A 66 1.57 -3.31 -13.94
C GLY A 66 1.78 -4.21 -12.72
N TYR A 67 2.75 -5.10 -12.84
CA TYR A 67 3.10 -6.11 -11.85
C TYR A 67 4.53 -5.91 -11.35
N ALA A 68 4.67 -5.84 -10.03
CA ALA A 68 5.98 -5.72 -9.41
C ALA A 68 6.74 -7.05 -9.55
N LYS A 69 8.01 -7.00 -9.99
CA LYS A 69 8.79 -8.22 -10.28
C LYS A 69 8.88 -9.17 -9.08
N VAL A 70 9.20 -8.62 -7.91
CA VAL A 70 9.50 -9.41 -6.71
C VAL A 70 8.26 -10.01 -6.07
N THR A 71 7.17 -9.23 -6.04
CA THR A 71 5.97 -9.62 -5.28
C THR A 71 4.81 -10.06 -6.17
N ASN A 72 4.93 -9.91 -7.49
CA ASN A 72 3.88 -10.12 -8.48
C ASN A 72 2.54 -9.42 -8.12
N ARG A 73 2.62 -8.35 -7.32
CA ARG A 73 1.46 -7.58 -6.89
C ARG A 73 1.06 -6.64 -8.01
N ARG A 74 -0.26 -6.45 -8.18
CA ARG A 74 -0.83 -5.54 -9.17
C ARG A 74 -0.83 -4.10 -8.65
N TYR A 75 -0.42 -3.18 -9.50
CA TYR A 75 -0.50 -1.73 -9.28
C TYR A 75 -1.09 -1.06 -10.52
N LYS A 76 -1.73 0.08 -10.31
CA LYS A 76 -2.29 0.94 -11.36
C LYS A 76 -1.51 2.24 -11.40
N CYS A 77 -1.02 2.60 -12.58
CA CYS A 77 -0.46 3.92 -12.82
C CYS A 77 -1.63 4.92 -12.82
N SER A 78 -1.67 5.76 -11.80
CA SER A 78 -2.74 6.75 -11.62
C SER A 78 -2.17 8.07 -11.10
N GLN A 79 -2.90 9.14 -11.37
CA GLN A 79 -2.52 10.47 -10.93
C GLN A 79 -2.74 10.61 -9.42
N TYR A 80 -1.74 11.15 -8.73
CA TYR A 80 -1.85 11.63 -7.35
C TYR A 80 -2.39 13.07 -7.34
N ASP A 81 -2.86 13.54 -6.18
CA ASP A 81 -3.45 14.89 -6.05
C ASP A 81 -2.47 16.01 -6.41
N ASN A 82 -1.17 15.73 -6.33
CA ASN A 82 -0.10 16.62 -6.77
C ASN A 82 0.15 16.60 -8.30
N GLY A 83 -0.75 15.99 -9.08
CA GLY A 83 -0.67 15.89 -10.54
C GLY A 83 0.31 14.83 -11.07
N GLN A 84 1.06 14.15 -10.19
CA GLN A 84 2.09 13.18 -10.59
C GLN A 84 1.49 11.80 -10.87
N TRP A 85 1.96 11.17 -11.94
CA TRP A 85 1.58 9.81 -12.29
C TRP A 85 2.56 8.82 -11.66
N ARG A 86 2.05 7.98 -10.77
CA ARG A 86 2.84 6.96 -10.08
C ARG A 86 2.08 5.64 -9.97
N TRP A 87 2.80 4.55 -9.75
CA TRP A 87 2.23 3.22 -9.54
C TRP A 87 1.59 3.10 -8.16
N LYS A 88 0.24 3.18 -8.10
CA LYS A 88 -0.57 2.97 -6.89
C LYS A 88 -0.96 1.52 -6.74
N ARG A 89 -1.04 1.01 -5.51
CA ARG A 89 -1.60 -0.32 -5.25
C ARG A 89 -3.07 -0.35 -5.71
N ALA A 90 -3.44 -1.40 -6.44
CA ALA A 90 -4.74 -1.57 -7.08
C ALA A 90 -5.43 -2.88 -6.71
#